data_AF-A0A2E2EFG7-F1
#
_entry.id   AF-A0A2E2EFG7-F1
#
_cell.length_a   1.000
_cell.length_b   1.000
_cell.length_c   1.000
_cell.angle_alpha   90.00
_cell.angle_beta   90.00
_cell.angle_gamma   90.00
#
_symmetry.space_group_name_H-M   'P 1'
#
loop_
_entity.id
_entity.type
_entity.pdbx_description
1 polymer ?
#
loop_
_entity_poly.entity_id
_entity_poly.type
_entity_poly.pdbx_seq_one_letter_code
_entity_poly.pdbx_strand_id
1 'polypeptide(L)'
;MKAQIFVLMAISFFVTTSFAKKATYLPEKRINQINKLTNSKKIHQELIKLKKQNKKELKKLEKEKTYLPNKYHYLITLDFLLDQIPARLNQMPTCKTLSLRLKNAYKTDWKDMPSPTHHLWVSFKKICKRN
;
A
#
# COMPACT_ATOMS: atom_id res chain seq x y z
N MET A 1 -25.47 53.54 41.47
CA MET A 1 -24.40 53.07 40.55
C MET A 1 -24.72 51.61 40.20
N LYS A 2 -25.39 51.34 39.07
CA LYS A 2 -24.87 50.79 37.80
C LYS A 2 -23.96 49.54 37.93
N ALA A 3 -24.53 48.41 37.48
CA ALA A 3 -23.91 47.24 36.82
C ALA A 3 -22.91 46.41 37.67
N GLN A 4 -22.79 45.08 37.57
CA GLN A 4 -22.75 44.27 36.35
C GLN A 4 -23.20 42.83 36.65
N ILE A 5 -23.93 42.27 35.68
CA ILE A 5 -24.35 40.87 35.60
C ILE A 5 -23.10 40.05 35.29
N PHE A 6 -22.68 39.17 36.20
CA PHE A 6 -21.69 38.14 35.89
C PHE A 6 -22.40 36.95 35.24
N VAL A 7 -22.46 36.97 33.90
CA VAL A 7 -22.76 35.78 33.11
C VAL A 7 -21.53 34.88 33.17
N LEU A 8 -21.50 33.96 34.12
CA LEU A 8 -20.54 32.85 34.11
C LEU A 8 -21.01 31.85 33.04
N MET A 9 -20.47 32.03 31.83
CA MET A 9 -20.56 31.04 30.74
C MET A 9 -20.00 29.70 31.24
N ALA A 10 -20.88 28.70 31.34
CA ALA A 10 -20.48 27.31 31.43
C ALA A 10 -19.83 26.91 30.10
N ILE A 11 -18.50 26.83 30.07
CA ILE A 11 -17.77 26.25 28.94
C ILE A 11 -17.86 24.73 29.08
N SER A 12 -18.87 24.16 28.44
CA SER A 12 -19.03 22.73 28.24
C SER A 12 -17.90 22.22 27.33
N PHE A 13 -16.75 21.86 27.90
CA PHE A 13 -15.72 21.11 27.19
C PHE A 13 -16.20 19.67 26.97
N PHE A 14 -17.06 19.48 25.96
CA PHE A 14 -17.26 18.17 25.36
C PHE A 14 -16.01 17.84 24.54
N VAL A 15 -14.99 17.31 25.22
CA VAL A 15 -13.85 16.67 24.55
C VAL A 15 -14.39 15.38 23.94
N THR A 16 -14.91 15.47 22.72
CA THR A 16 -15.18 14.29 21.90
C THR A 16 -13.84 13.73 21.45
N THR A 17 -13.21 12.92 22.32
CA THR A 17 -12.10 12.07 21.92
C THR A 17 -12.65 11.07 20.90
N SER A 18 -12.60 11.46 19.62
CA SER A 18 -12.81 10.54 18.52
C SER A 18 -11.71 9.49 18.59
N PHE A 19 -11.99 8.36 19.25
CA PHE A 19 -11.20 7.15 19.17
C PHE A 19 -11.31 6.60 17.75
N ALA A 20 -10.68 7.29 16.79
CA ALA A 20 -10.48 6.76 15.46
C ALA A 20 -9.60 5.51 15.62
N LYS A 21 -10.22 4.33 15.62
CA LYS A 21 -9.51 3.04 15.62
C LYS A 21 -8.42 3.13 14.54
N LYS A 22 -7.16 3.09 14.96
CA LYS A 22 -5.99 3.10 14.06
C LYS A 22 -6.14 1.90 13.15
N ALA A 23 -6.63 2.12 11.92
CA ALA A 23 -6.89 1.03 11.00
C ALA A 23 -5.57 0.32 10.70
N THR A 24 -5.47 -0.97 11.06
CA THR A 24 -4.29 -1.77 10.80
C THR A 24 -4.13 -1.92 9.28
N TYR A 25 -2.98 -1.49 8.76
CA TYR A 25 -2.66 -1.67 7.35
C TYR A 25 -2.39 -3.15 7.07
N LEU A 26 -3.22 -3.77 6.23
CA LEU A 26 -3.16 -5.19 5.87
C LEU A 26 -2.95 -5.32 4.35
N PRO A 27 -1.70 -5.27 3.86
CA PRO A 27 -1.40 -5.29 2.42
C PRO A 27 -1.89 -6.57 1.75
N GLU A 28 -1.79 -7.73 2.40
CA GLU A 28 -2.26 -9.03 1.90
C GLU A 28 -3.76 -9.01 1.58
N LYS A 29 -4.57 -8.47 2.50
CA LYS A 29 -6.02 -8.30 2.31
C LYS A 29 -6.30 -7.41 1.10
N ARG A 30 -5.50 -6.35 0.91
CA ARG A 30 -5.65 -5.46 -0.24
C ARG A 30 -5.28 -6.14 -1.55
N ILE A 31 -4.16 -6.88 -1.58
CA ILE A 31 -3.75 -7.66 -2.77
C ILE A 31 -4.82 -8.69 -3.13
N ASN A 32 -5.39 -9.39 -2.16
CA ASN A 32 -6.51 -10.31 -2.38
C ASN A 32 -7.73 -9.63 -3.03
N GLN A 33 -8.07 -8.42 -2.59
CA GLN A 33 -9.16 -7.65 -3.22
C GLN A 33 -8.83 -7.27 -4.66
N ILE A 34 -7.59 -6.83 -4.93
CA ILE A 34 -7.15 -6.45 -6.27
C ILE A 34 -7.13 -7.67 -7.20
N ASN A 35 -6.65 -8.82 -6.71
CA ASN A 35 -6.61 -10.07 -7.46
C ASN A 35 -7.98 -10.55 -7.94
N LYS A 36 -9.08 -10.17 -7.28
CA LYS A 36 -10.46 -10.49 -7.70
C LYS A 36 -10.97 -9.58 -8.82
N LEU A 37 -10.34 -8.44 -9.07
CA LEU A 37 -10.75 -7.53 -10.13
C LEU A 37 -10.44 -8.11 -11.51
N THR A 38 -11.24 -7.71 -12.50
CA THR A 38 -11.10 -8.11 -13.92
C THR A 38 -10.66 -6.96 -14.81
N ASN A 39 -11.15 -5.74 -14.55
CA ASN A 39 -10.83 -4.56 -15.34
C ASN A 39 -9.38 -4.08 -15.12
N SER A 40 -8.58 -4.09 -16.18
CA SER A 40 -7.14 -3.74 -16.15
C SER A 40 -6.86 -2.31 -15.66
N LYS A 41 -7.67 -1.34 -16.10
CA LYS A 41 -7.56 0.07 -15.65
C LYS A 41 -7.81 0.19 -14.14
N LYS A 42 -8.83 -0.50 -13.63
CA LYS A 42 -9.13 -0.53 -12.19
C LYS A 42 -8.03 -1.22 -11.39
N ILE A 43 -7.51 -2.35 -11.87
CA ILE A 43 -6.38 -3.06 -11.24
C ILE A 43 -5.17 -2.13 -11.14
N HIS A 44 -4.79 -1.47 -12.23
CA HIS A 44 -3.67 -0.52 -12.26
C HIS A 44 -3.84 0.61 -11.24
N GLN A 45 -5.01 1.27 -11.24
CA GLN A 45 -5.32 2.33 -10.28
C GLN A 45 -5.21 1.86 -8.83
N GLU A 46 -5.72 0.65 -8.53
CA GLU A 46 -5.67 0.10 -7.18
C GLU A 46 -4.26 -0.31 -6.75
N LEU A 47 -3.42 -0.79 -7.67
CA LEU A 47 -2.01 -1.04 -7.41
C LEU A 47 -1.23 0.24 -7.16
N ILE A 48 -1.52 1.33 -7.89
CA ILE A 48 -0.94 2.66 -7.62
C ILE A 48 -1.37 3.20 -6.25
N LYS A 49 -2.62 2.98 -5.83
CA LYS A 49 -3.06 3.30 -4.47
C LYS A 49 -2.33 2.46 -3.43
N LEU A 50 -2.20 1.15 -3.66
CA LEU A 50 -1.45 0.25 -2.79
C LEU A 50 0.01 0.70 -2.63
N LYS A 51 0.66 1.10 -3.72
CA LYS A 51 2.02 1.67 -3.72
C LYS A 51 2.15 2.86 -2.78
N LYS A 52 1.22 3.82 -2.89
CA LYS A 52 1.20 5.01 -2.00
C LYS A 52 0.98 4.64 -0.53
N GLN A 53 0.12 3.66 -0.26
CA GLN A 53 -0.13 3.17 1.10
C GLN A 53 1.09 2.46 1.69
N ASN A 54 1.74 1.60 0.90
CA ASN A 54 2.93 0.85 1.32
C ASN A 54 4.09 1.78 1.68
N LYS A 55 4.36 2.81 0.85
CA LYS A 55 5.36 3.84 1.14
C LYS A 55 5.06 4.64 2.42
N LYS A 56 3.79 4.90 2.71
CA LYS A 56 3.39 5.58 3.96
C LYS A 56 3.63 4.70 5.18
N GLU A 57 3.30 3.41 5.11
CA GLU A 57 3.55 2.47 6.21
C GLU A 57 5.05 2.26 6.43
N LEU A 58 5.86 2.10 5.36
CA LEU A 58 7.32 1.99 5.48
C LEU A 58 7.92 3.20 6.20
N LYS A 59 7.58 4.42 5.78
CA LYS A 59 8.03 5.66 6.45
C LYS A 59 7.60 5.74 7.91
N LYS A 60 6.43 5.21 8.25
CA LYS A 60 5.93 5.19 9.62
C LYS A 60 6.72 4.21 10.48
N LEU A 61 6.93 2.98 9.99
CA LEU A 61 7.77 1.99 10.65
C LEU A 61 9.19 2.54 10.85
N GLU A 62 9.70 3.29 9.87
CA GLU A 62 11.01 3.93 9.95
C GLU A 62 11.16 4.95 11.07
N LYS A 63 10.10 5.72 11.31
CA LYS A 63 10.06 6.66 12.43
C LYS A 63 9.87 5.96 13.77
N GLU A 64 9.03 4.93 13.82
CA GLU A 64 8.69 4.23 15.05
C GLU A 64 9.85 3.33 15.55
N LYS A 65 10.83 2.98 14.70
CA LYS A 65 11.99 2.09 15.00
C LYS A 65 11.61 0.70 15.57
N THR A 66 10.33 0.34 15.55
CA THR A 66 9.76 -0.89 16.11
C THR A 66 9.50 -1.92 15.01
N TYR A 67 10.54 -2.26 14.25
CA TYR A 67 10.38 -3.16 13.12
C TYR A 67 10.32 -4.62 13.58
N LEU A 68 9.20 -5.28 13.31
CA LEU A 68 9.18 -6.73 13.19
C LEU A 68 9.89 -7.10 11.88
N PRO A 69 11.03 -7.83 11.89
CA PRO A 69 11.85 -8.06 10.69
C PRO A 69 11.05 -8.63 9.52
N ASN A 70 10.17 -9.59 9.78
CA ASN A 70 9.35 -10.24 8.75
C ASN A 70 8.34 -9.27 8.11
N LYS A 71 7.68 -8.42 8.92
CA LYS A 71 6.73 -7.42 8.40
C LYS A 71 7.45 -6.39 7.55
N TYR A 72 8.60 -5.92 8.02
CA TYR A 72 9.38 -4.92 7.28
C TYR A 72 9.92 -5.49 5.96
N HIS A 73 10.46 -6.71 5.99
CA HIS A 73 10.93 -7.41 4.79
C HIS A 73 9.82 -7.62 3.76
N TYR A 74 8.63 -8.03 4.20
CA TYR A 74 7.45 -8.13 3.34
C TYR A 74 7.11 -6.79 2.67
N LEU A 75 7.09 -5.69 3.44
CA LEU A 75 6.72 -4.37 2.94
C LEU A 75 7.77 -3.79 1.97
N ILE A 76 9.06 -4.03 2.20
CA ILE A 76 10.13 -3.66 1.25
C ILE A 76 9.97 -4.44 -0.04
N THR A 77 9.77 -5.77 0.05
CA THR A 77 9.59 -6.63 -1.12
C THR A 77 8.38 -6.17 -1.93
N LEU A 78 7.27 -5.86 -1.25
CA LEU A 78 6.08 -5.28 -1.88
C LEU A 78 6.37 -3.93 -2.54
N ASP A 79 7.14 -3.04 -1.90
CA ASP A 79 7.48 -1.74 -2.47
C ASP A 79 8.26 -1.87 -3.77
N PHE A 80 9.28 -2.73 -3.76
CA PHE A 80 10.09 -3.02 -4.94
C PHE A 80 9.25 -3.54 -6.11
N LEU A 81 8.34 -4.48 -5.84
CA LEU A 81 7.43 -5.02 -6.87
C LEU A 81 6.51 -3.93 -7.42
N LEU A 82 5.93 -3.10 -6.56
CA LEU A 82 5.03 -2.00 -6.97
C LEU A 82 5.78 -0.86 -7.68
N ASP A 83 7.08 -0.73 -7.47
CA ASP A 83 7.93 0.22 -8.20
C ASP A 83 8.09 -0.14 -9.68
N GLN A 84 7.84 -1.41 -10.05
CA GLN A 84 7.81 -1.83 -11.46
C GLN A 84 6.55 -1.37 -12.22
N ILE A 85 5.55 -0.82 -11.52
CA ILE A 85 4.31 -0.36 -12.13
C ILE A 85 4.47 1.12 -12.55
N PRO A 86 4.40 1.43 -13.85
CA PRO A 86 4.50 2.80 -14.34
C PRO A 86 3.26 3.61 -13.95
N ALA A 87 3.42 4.93 -13.93
CA ALA A 87 2.32 5.86 -13.63
C ALA A 87 1.15 5.75 -14.64
N ARG A 88 1.44 5.38 -15.89
CA ARG A 88 0.44 5.21 -16.95
C ARG A 88 0.36 3.75 -17.38
N LEU A 89 -0.87 3.21 -17.47
CA LEU A 89 -1.09 1.81 -17.84
C LEU A 89 -0.55 1.45 -19.23
N ASN A 90 -0.63 2.37 -20.20
CA ASN A 90 -0.10 2.15 -21.55
C ASN A 90 1.44 2.02 -21.62
N GLN A 91 2.14 2.37 -20.54
CA GLN A 91 3.60 2.19 -20.40
C GLN A 91 3.96 0.87 -19.72
N MET A 92 2.97 0.04 -19.34
CA MET A 92 3.24 -1.24 -18.70
C MET A 92 4.12 -2.13 -19.61
N PRO A 93 5.17 -2.78 -19.10
CA PRO A 93 5.94 -3.74 -19.88
C PRO A 93 5.11 -5.00 -20.19
N THR A 94 5.63 -5.85 -21.08
CA THR A 94 5.06 -7.19 -21.28
C THR A 94 5.35 -8.08 -20.07
N CYS A 95 4.55 -9.14 -19.89
CA CYS A 95 4.76 -10.10 -18.80
C CYS A 95 6.18 -10.69 -18.80
N LYS A 96 6.71 -11.00 -20.00
CA LYS A 96 8.05 -11.58 -20.18
C LYS A 96 9.15 -10.62 -19.74
N THR A 97 9.05 -9.35 -20.14
CA THR A 97 10.02 -8.33 -19.74
C THR A 97 9.98 -8.09 -18.24
N LEU A 98 8.78 -8.03 -17.65
CA LEU A 98 8.64 -7.81 -16.22
C LEU A 98 9.17 -9.00 -15.41
N SER A 99 8.84 -10.24 -15.78
CA SER A 99 9.33 -11.42 -15.06
C SER A 99 10.85 -11.54 -15.14
N LEU A 100 11.44 -11.24 -16.30
CA LEU A 100 12.90 -11.23 -16.47
C LEU A 100 13.57 -10.16 -15.60
N ARG A 101 13.02 -8.95 -15.54
CA ARG A 101 13.52 -7.89 -14.65
C ARG A 101 13.50 -8.31 -13.18
N LEU A 102 12.41 -8.94 -12.73
CA LEU A 102 12.30 -9.43 -11.36
C LEU A 102 13.31 -10.55 -11.06
N LYS A 103 13.45 -11.53 -11.96
CA LYS A 103 14.49 -12.58 -11.87
C LYS A 103 15.90 -12.00 -11.74
N ASN A 104 16.23 -11.05 -12.61
CA ASN A 104 17.55 -10.43 -12.62
C ASN A 104 17.80 -9.60 -11.35
N ALA A 105 16.79 -8.89 -10.86
CA ALA A 105 16.92 -8.06 -9.67
C ALA A 105 17.13 -8.89 -8.39
N TYR A 106 16.37 -9.98 -8.23
CA TYR A 106 16.50 -10.87 -7.08
C TYR A 106 17.60 -11.91 -7.21
N LYS A 107 18.18 -12.08 -8.41
CA LYS A 107 19.18 -13.12 -8.72
C LYS A 107 18.73 -14.52 -8.29
N THR A 108 17.45 -14.82 -8.52
CA THR A 108 16.83 -16.07 -8.09
C THR A 108 15.88 -16.63 -9.15
N ASP A 109 15.58 -17.92 -9.03
CA ASP A 109 14.59 -18.59 -9.85
C ASP A 109 13.18 -18.12 -9.52
N TRP A 110 12.26 -18.29 -10.48
CA TRP A 110 10.87 -17.83 -10.29
C TRP A 110 10.22 -18.46 -9.06
N LYS A 111 10.42 -19.76 -8.86
CA LYS A 111 9.85 -20.53 -7.74
C LYS A 111 10.32 -20.04 -6.36
N ASP A 112 11.50 -19.46 -6.28
CA ASP A 112 12.17 -19.05 -5.03
C ASP A 112 12.03 -17.54 -4.77
N MET A 113 11.13 -16.87 -5.50
CA MET A 113 10.87 -15.44 -5.33
C MET A 113 10.28 -15.12 -3.95
N PRO A 114 10.73 -14.04 -3.29
CA PRO A 114 10.27 -13.68 -1.96
C PRO A 114 8.79 -13.29 -1.96
N SER A 115 8.11 -13.53 -0.83
CA SER A 115 6.74 -13.06 -0.61
C SER A 115 6.71 -11.51 -0.61
N PRO A 116 5.76 -10.86 -1.31
CA PRO A 116 4.53 -11.40 -1.91
C PRO A 116 4.56 -11.57 -3.44
N THR A 117 5.70 -11.86 -4.06
CA THR A 117 5.87 -11.86 -5.53
C THR A 117 4.79 -12.67 -6.26
N HIS A 118 4.63 -13.95 -5.91
CA HIS A 118 3.63 -14.84 -6.52
C HIS A 118 2.19 -14.38 -6.28
N HIS A 119 1.90 -13.87 -5.08
CA HIS A 119 0.57 -13.40 -4.71
C HIS A 119 0.16 -12.17 -5.53
N LEU A 120 1.09 -11.23 -5.73
CA LEU A 120 0.86 -10.03 -6.53
C LEU A 120 0.87 -10.31 -8.04
N TRP A 121 1.59 -11.35 -8.48
CA TRP A 121 1.74 -11.70 -9.89
C TRP A 121 0.42 -11.97 -10.61
N VAL A 122 -0.59 -12.46 -9.88
CA VAL A 122 -1.95 -12.66 -10.40
C VAL A 122 -2.51 -11.36 -10.99
N SER A 123 -2.32 -10.23 -10.30
CA SER A 123 -2.73 -8.92 -10.80
C SER A 123 -1.83 -8.40 -11.91
N PHE A 124 -0.52 -8.63 -11.85
CA PHE A 124 0.41 -8.17 -12.88
C PHE A 124 0.09 -8.78 -14.25
N LYS A 125 -0.21 -10.09 -14.30
CA LYS A 125 -0.63 -10.78 -15.53
C LYS A 125 -1.85 -10.14 -16.20
N LYS A 126 -2.74 -9.50 -15.43
CA LYS A 126 -3.95 -8.85 -15.94
C LYS A 126 -3.72 -7.46 -16.53
N ILE A 127 -2.59 -6.82 -16.19
CA ILE A 127 -2.29 -5.44 -16.62
C ILE A 127 -1.08 -5.31 -17.53
N CYS A 128 -0.22 -6.33 -17.61
CA CYS A 128 0.90 -6.36 -18.55
C CYS A 128 0.40 -6.29 -19.99
N LYS A 129 1.24 -5.72 -20.87
CA LYS A 129 0.97 -5.76 -22.31
C LYS A 129 0.96 -7.21 -22.79
N ARG A 130 0.05 -7.52 -23.72
CA ARG A 130 0.10 -8.76 -24.49
C ARG A 130 1.38 -8.74 -25.33
N ASN A 131 2.08 -9.87 -25.37
CA ASN A 131 3.20 -10.08 -26.29
C ASN A 131 2.67 -10.18 -27.71
#